data_AF-A0A1F7FS65-F1
#
_entry.id   AF-A0A1F7FS65-F1
#
_cell.length_a   1.000
_cell.length_b   1.000
_cell.length_c   1.000
_cell.angle_alpha   90.00
_cell.angle_beta   90.00
_cell.angle_gamma   90.00
#
_symmetry.space_group_name_H-M   'P 1'
#
loop_
_entity.id
_entity.type
_entity.pdbx_description
1 polymer ?
#
loop_
_entity_poly.entity_id
_entity_poly.type
_entity_poly.pdbx_seq_one_letter_code
_entity_poly.pdbx_strand_id
1 'polypeptide(L)'
;MVCPGCSGFVDRYANAIFKATGHPVEVRNLSQPMLKVDALLEELKTDPSRRDALADADIILVSIAFNDTPWLRSDDPCDGPNGNKPDWSEYNSTCAAAAAEIFRPEFESVYAQIVALREGKPTIFRTINRYNDWIGWIGEAGEANPPEATDATRVVLDAWSTMVCEAAQENGFTCADIYHTFNGAAGLTPSGDLLAKDYTHPSDKGNEVIARVLADLGYAPLVP
;
A
#
# COMPACT_ATOMS: atom_id res chain seq x y z
N MET A 1 11.19 -0.31 15.94
CA MET A 1 10.76 0.79 15.06
C MET A 1 11.78 0.93 13.95
N VAL A 2 11.39 0.72 12.71
CA VAL A 2 12.31 0.64 11.56
C VAL A 2 12.92 2.01 11.19
N CYS A 3 12.25 3.10 11.59
CA CYS A 3 12.70 4.48 11.39
C CYS A 3 12.68 5.21 12.74
N PRO A 4 13.75 5.14 13.56
CA PRO A 4 13.79 5.79 14.86
C PRO A 4 13.65 7.32 14.74
N GLY A 5 12.71 7.91 15.50
CA GLY A 5 12.47 9.35 15.51
C GLY A 5 11.66 9.89 14.33
N CYS A 6 11.21 9.01 13.44
CA CYS A 6 10.41 9.41 12.28
C CYS A 6 8.95 9.65 12.67
N SER A 7 8.31 10.62 12.03
CA SER A 7 6.85 10.80 12.13
C SER A 7 6.18 10.04 10.99
N GLY A 8 5.26 9.13 11.31
CA GLY A 8 4.58 8.31 10.33
C GLY A 8 3.67 9.12 9.39
N PHE A 9 3.47 8.65 8.17
CA PHE A 9 2.65 9.36 7.19
C PHE A 9 1.19 9.54 7.66
N VAL A 10 0.67 8.62 8.50
CA VAL A 10 -0.68 8.72 9.07
C VAL A 10 -0.82 9.95 9.97
N ASP A 11 0.13 10.15 10.89
CA ASP A 11 0.15 11.32 11.79
C ASP A 11 0.38 12.62 11.01
N ARG A 12 1.24 12.56 9.98
CA ARG A 12 1.49 13.70 9.09
C ARG A 12 0.24 14.07 8.28
N TYR A 13 -0.49 13.08 7.78
CA TYR A 13 -1.75 13.29 7.05
C TYR A 13 -2.84 13.84 7.97
N ALA A 14 -2.97 13.31 9.20
CA ALA A 14 -3.85 13.86 10.23
C ALA A 14 -3.55 15.35 10.52
N ASN A 15 -2.26 15.71 10.63
CA ASN A 15 -1.84 17.11 10.78
C ASN A 15 -2.14 17.97 9.54
N ALA A 16 -2.02 17.41 8.33
CA ALA A 16 -2.38 18.12 7.09
C ALA A 16 -3.89 18.43 7.05
N ILE A 17 -4.73 17.47 7.43
CA ILE A 17 -6.18 17.65 7.58
C ILE A 17 -6.47 18.74 8.64
N PHE A 18 -5.84 18.67 9.82
CA PHE A 18 -6.01 19.70 10.84
C PHE A 18 -5.65 21.10 10.33
N LYS A 19 -4.51 21.24 9.64
CA LYS A 19 -4.10 22.53 9.06
C LYS A 19 -5.07 23.05 8.01
N ALA A 20 -5.65 22.16 7.19
CA ALA A 20 -6.57 22.55 6.14
C ALA A 20 -7.98 22.85 6.63
N THR A 21 -8.44 22.17 7.69
CA THR A 21 -9.84 22.17 8.12
C THR A 21 -10.08 22.84 9.47
N GLY A 22 -9.02 23.04 10.27
CA GLY A 22 -9.12 23.49 11.67
C GLY A 22 -9.65 22.44 12.66
N HIS A 23 -10.00 21.23 12.20
CA HIS A 23 -10.56 20.17 13.03
C HIS A 23 -9.47 19.19 13.47
N PRO A 24 -9.25 18.98 14.78
CA PRO A 24 -8.31 17.99 15.26
C PRO A 24 -8.69 16.58 14.79
N VAL A 25 -7.70 15.79 14.40
CA VAL A 25 -7.88 14.40 13.95
C VAL A 25 -7.38 13.44 15.03
N GLU A 26 -8.23 12.56 15.51
CA GLU A 26 -7.85 11.42 16.36
C GLU A 26 -7.38 10.26 15.48
N VAL A 27 -6.13 9.84 15.64
CA VAL A 27 -5.57 8.70 14.90
C VAL A 27 -5.76 7.42 15.68
N ARG A 28 -6.45 6.44 15.07
CA ARG A 28 -6.50 5.05 15.53
C ARG A 28 -5.78 4.15 14.54
N ASN A 29 -4.52 3.83 14.82
CA ASN A 29 -3.71 2.99 13.95
C ASN A 29 -3.96 1.50 14.26
N LEU A 30 -4.57 0.79 13.31
CA LEU A 30 -4.90 -0.63 13.39
C LEU A 30 -4.03 -1.49 12.45
N SER A 31 -2.90 -0.95 11.97
CA SER A 31 -1.94 -1.68 11.15
C SER A 31 -1.20 -2.73 11.98
N GLN A 32 -0.96 -3.88 11.38
CA GLN A 32 -0.24 -4.98 12.00
C GLN A 32 0.94 -5.43 11.11
N PRO A 33 2.10 -5.77 11.68
CA PRO A 33 3.20 -6.36 10.92
C PRO A 33 2.76 -7.64 10.22
N MET A 34 3.25 -7.87 9.00
CA MET A 34 3.03 -9.10 8.22
C MET A 34 1.57 -9.40 7.84
N LEU A 35 0.61 -8.50 8.12
CA LEU A 35 -0.79 -8.71 7.75
C LEU A 35 -0.93 -8.84 6.23
N LYS A 36 -1.76 -9.80 5.82
CA LYS A 36 -2.13 -10.09 4.42
C LYS A 36 -3.58 -9.71 4.16
N VAL A 37 -3.97 -9.63 2.90
CA VAL A 37 -5.33 -9.21 2.49
C VAL A 37 -6.41 -10.17 3.03
N ASP A 38 -6.20 -11.48 2.93
CA ASP A 38 -7.11 -12.52 3.41
C ASP A 38 -7.36 -12.43 4.93
N ALA A 39 -6.29 -12.23 5.70
CA ALA A 39 -6.35 -12.05 7.15
C ALA A 39 -7.10 -10.77 7.53
N LEU A 40 -6.85 -9.65 6.82
CA LEU A 40 -7.62 -8.43 7.03
C LEU A 40 -9.10 -8.66 6.72
N LEU A 41 -9.42 -9.38 5.64
CA LEU A 41 -10.79 -9.71 5.27
C LEU A 41 -11.51 -10.51 6.36
N GLU A 42 -10.80 -11.41 7.02
CA GLU A 42 -11.34 -12.19 8.15
C GLU A 42 -11.53 -11.32 9.40
N GLU A 43 -10.58 -10.45 9.72
CA GLU A 43 -10.72 -9.50 10.83
C GLU A 43 -11.89 -8.53 10.61
N LEU A 44 -12.12 -8.09 9.37
CA LEU A 44 -13.29 -7.25 9.04
C LEU A 44 -14.62 -7.96 9.31
N LYS A 45 -14.65 -9.29 9.34
CA LYS A 45 -15.85 -10.08 9.68
C LYS A 45 -15.95 -10.38 11.17
N THR A 46 -14.82 -10.61 11.84
CA THR A 46 -14.78 -11.28 13.14
C THR A 46 -14.29 -10.42 14.30
N ASP A 47 -13.51 -9.36 14.05
CA ASP A 47 -12.97 -8.49 15.09
C ASP A 47 -13.95 -7.34 15.39
N PRO A 48 -14.67 -7.37 16.53
CA PRO A 48 -15.61 -6.31 16.88
C PRO A 48 -14.90 -4.96 17.10
N SER A 49 -13.70 -4.95 17.68
CA SER A 49 -12.99 -3.69 17.97
C SER A 49 -12.56 -2.99 16.69
N ARG A 50 -12.07 -3.73 15.69
CA ARG A 50 -11.73 -3.17 14.37
C ARG A 50 -12.98 -2.66 13.67
N ARG A 51 -14.06 -3.44 13.68
CA ARG A 51 -15.32 -3.08 13.04
C ARG A 51 -15.93 -1.82 13.65
N ASP A 52 -15.97 -1.71 14.97
CA ASP A 52 -16.48 -0.53 15.68
C ASP A 52 -15.64 0.71 15.35
N ALA A 53 -14.31 0.58 15.38
CA ALA A 53 -13.41 1.68 15.01
C ALA A 53 -13.63 2.18 13.57
N LEU A 54 -13.85 1.27 12.62
CA LEU A 54 -14.15 1.61 11.23
C LEU A 54 -15.56 2.19 11.06
N ALA A 55 -16.56 1.65 11.77
CA ALA A 55 -17.93 2.13 11.73
C ALA A 55 -18.08 3.56 12.28
N ASP A 56 -17.17 3.99 13.16
CA ASP A 56 -17.12 5.33 13.74
C ASP A 56 -16.21 6.31 12.99
N ALA A 57 -15.24 5.85 12.19
CA ALA A 57 -14.23 6.71 11.57
C ALA A 57 -14.73 7.60 10.42
N ASP A 58 -14.39 8.90 10.46
CA ASP A 58 -14.68 9.85 9.36
C ASP A 58 -13.69 9.76 8.18
N ILE A 59 -12.53 9.15 8.43
CA ILE A 59 -11.43 8.98 7.47
C ILE A 59 -10.89 7.57 7.63
N ILE A 60 -10.86 6.81 6.55
CA ILE A 60 -10.32 5.45 6.54
C ILE A 60 -9.26 5.36 5.46
N LEU A 61 -8.04 4.99 5.87
CA LEU A 61 -6.90 4.76 5.00
C LEU A 61 -6.48 3.30 5.09
N VAL A 62 -6.48 2.61 3.96
CA VAL A 62 -6.04 1.21 3.85
C VAL A 62 -4.71 1.17 3.12
N SER A 63 -3.74 0.47 3.70
CA SER A 63 -2.50 0.07 3.04
C SER A 63 -2.26 -1.38 3.40
N ILE A 64 -2.25 -2.25 2.40
CA ILE A 64 -2.17 -3.70 2.58
C ILE A 64 -1.51 -4.33 1.35
N ALA A 65 -1.26 -5.64 1.42
CA ALA A 65 -0.73 -6.47 0.34
C ALA A 65 0.76 -6.35 0.01
N PHE A 66 1.54 -5.63 0.83
CA PHE A 66 3.00 -5.73 0.75
C PHE A 66 3.46 -7.19 0.84
N ASN A 67 2.83 -7.98 1.73
CA ASN A 67 3.16 -9.38 1.99
C ASN A 67 2.49 -10.38 1.04
N ASP A 68 1.77 -9.88 0.03
CA ASP A 68 1.00 -10.68 -0.92
C ASP A 68 1.57 -10.66 -2.34
N THR A 69 2.64 -9.89 -2.57
CA THR A 69 3.32 -9.86 -3.87
C THR A 69 3.83 -11.26 -4.26
N PRO A 70 3.81 -11.63 -5.56
CA PRO A 70 4.17 -12.96 -6.05
C PRO A 70 5.47 -13.53 -5.49
N TRP A 71 6.56 -12.75 -5.47
CA TRP A 71 7.89 -13.17 -4.99
C TRP A 71 8.00 -13.36 -3.46
N LEU A 72 6.92 -13.14 -2.70
CA LEU A 72 6.84 -13.44 -1.25
C LEU A 72 5.91 -14.60 -0.95
N ARG A 73 5.43 -15.30 -1.99
CA ARG A 73 4.46 -16.38 -1.88
C ARG A 73 5.00 -17.65 -2.53
N SER A 74 4.31 -18.75 -2.29
CA SER A 74 4.66 -20.07 -2.85
C SER A 74 3.56 -20.63 -3.75
N ASP A 75 2.44 -19.92 -3.83
CA ASP A 75 1.26 -20.23 -4.62
C ASP A 75 1.05 -19.20 -5.75
N ASP A 76 2.10 -18.48 -6.15
CA ASP A 76 2.02 -17.49 -7.22
C ASP A 76 2.04 -18.15 -8.62
N PRO A 77 1.44 -17.49 -9.62
CA PRO A 77 1.38 -18.00 -10.99
C PRO A 77 2.62 -17.68 -11.83
N CYS A 78 3.66 -17.05 -11.27
CA CYS A 78 4.88 -16.69 -11.99
C CYS A 78 5.86 -17.85 -11.96
N ASP A 79 6.43 -18.14 -10.79
CA ASP A 79 7.47 -19.17 -10.66
C ASP A 79 7.12 -20.29 -9.66
N GLY A 80 5.94 -20.22 -9.04
CA GLY A 80 5.39 -21.30 -8.22
C GLY A 80 6.10 -21.42 -6.87
N PRO A 81 6.29 -22.63 -6.31
CA PRO A 81 6.78 -22.80 -4.94
C PRO A 81 8.29 -22.57 -4.78
N ASN A 82 8.81 -21.45 -5.26
CA ASN A 82 10.20 -21.03 -5.14
C ASN A 82 10.46 -20.13 -3.92
N GLY A 83 9.41 -19.64 -3.26
CA GLY A 83 9.50 -18.87 -2.01
C GLY A 83 10.38 -17.62 -2.15
N ASN A 84 11.19 -17.30 -1.14
CA ASN A 84 12.08 -16.12 -1.15
C ASN A 84 13.30 -16.25 -2.12
N LYS A 85 13.21 -17.10 -3.15
CA LYS A 85 14.23 -17.28 -4.18
C LYS A 85 13.60 -17.21 -5.58
N PRO A 86 13.01 -16.05 -5.93
CA PRO A 86 12.28 -15.89 -7.17
C PRO A 86 13.15 -16.17 -8.40
N ASP A 87 12.62 -16.93 -9.36
CA ASP A 87 13.14 -17.02 -10.72
C ASP A 87 12.61 -15.84 -11.54
N TRP A 88 13.34 -14.72 -11.51
CA TRP A 88 12.96 -13.47 -12.18
C TRP A 88 12.69 -13.61 -13.67
N SER A 89 13.15 -14.68 -14.33
CA SER A 89 12.89 -14.90 -15.75
C SER A 89 11.43 -15.26 -16.06
N GLU A 90 10.70 -15.76 -15.06
CA GLU A 90 9.29 -16.13 -15.19
C GLU A 90 8.33 -14.96 -14.90
N TYR A 91 8.84 -13.85 -14.35
CA TYR A 91 8.07 -12.66 -13.95
C TYR A 91 7.80 -11.74 -15.14
N ASN A 92 6.94 -12.20 -16.06
CA ASN A 92 6.52 -11.47 -17.25
C ASN A 92 5.11 -10.86 -17.10
N SER A 93 4.67 -10.11 -18.11
CA SER A 93 3.36 -9.41 -18.08
C SER A 93 2.17 -10.35 -17.93
N THR A 94 2.24 -11.56 -18.46
CA THR A 94 1.15 -12.54 -18.38
C THR A 94 1.00 -13.04 -16.94
N CYS A 95 2.11 -13.41 -16.30
CA CYS A 95 2.06 -13.87 -14.91
C CYS A 95 1.71 -12.71 -13.97
N ALA A 96 2.23 -11.50 -14.22
CA ALA A 96 1.93 -10.31 -13.42
C ALA A 96 0.44 -9.97 -13.43
N ALA A 97 -0.19 -10.01 -14.61
CA ALA A 97 -1.63 -9.82 -14.75
C ALA A 97 -2.41 -10.92 -14.03
N ALA A 98 -2.04 -12.19 -14.22
CA ALA A 98 -2.70 -13.32 -13.54
C ALA A 98 -2.58 -13.20 -12.00
N ALA A 99 -1.40 -12.82 -11.50
CA ALA A 99 -1.16 -12.63 -10.08
C ALA A 99 -2.00 -11.50 -9.49
N ALA A 100 -2.10 -10.36 -10.17
CA ALA A 100 -2.93 -9.25 -9.72
C ALA A 100 -4.42 -9.64 -9.70
N GLU A 101 -4.90 -10.32 -10.74
CA GLU A 101 -6.32 -10.74 -10.84
C GLU A 101 -6.72 -11.78 -9.80
N ILE A 102 -5.81 -12.61 -9.30
CA ILE A 102 -6.09 -13.53 -8.18
C ILE A 102 -6.52 -12.74 -6.92
N PHE A 103 -5.93 -11.58 -6.68
CA PHE A 103 -6.19 -10.77 -5.48
C PHE A 103 -7.29 -9.74 -5.65
N ARG A 104 -7.69 -9.41 -6.90
CA ARG A 104 -8.73 -8.41 -7.16
C ARG A 104 -10.01 -8.65 -6.34
N PRO A 105 -10.59 -9.87 -6.30
CA PRO A 105 -11.82 -10.09 -5.52
C PRO A 105 -11.64 -9.88 -4.00
N GLU A 106 -10.44 -10.14 -3.47
CA GLU A 106 -10.15 -9.92 -2.05
C GLU A 106 -10.06 -8.43 -1.72
N PHE A 107 -9.39 -7.65 -2.58
CA PHE A 107 -9.34 -6.19 -2.46
C PHE A 107 -10.73 -5.56 -2.56
N GLU A 108 -11.51 -5.94 -3.57
CA GLU A 108 -12.89 -5.49 -3.72
C GLU A 108 -13.71 -5.82 -2.47
N SER A 109 -13.55 -7.03 -1.92
CA SER A 109 -14.25 -7.45 -0.71
C SER A 109 -13.81 -6.69 0.54
N VAL A 110 -12.53 -6.34 0.67
CA VAL A 110 -12.02 -5.49 1.76
C VAL A 110 -12.63 -4.09 1.66
N TYR A 111 -12.57 -3.46 0.47
CA TYR A 111 -13.10 -2.12 0.28
C TYR A 111 -14.62 -2.08 0.48
N ALA A 112 -15.36 -3.01 -0.13
CA ALA A 112 -16.81 -3.09 0.00
C ALA A 112 -17.26 -3.29 1.46
N GLN A 113 -16.57 -4.14 2.23
CA GLN A 113 -16.89 -4.32 3.64
C GLN A 113 -16.63 -3.06 4.47
N ILE A 114 -15.52 -2.36 4.20
CA ILE A 114 -15.21 -1.10 4.91
C ILE A 114 -16.24 -0.02 4.58
N VAL A 115 -16.64 0.13 3.30
CA VAL A 115 -17.70 1.08 2.93
C VAL A 115 -19.03 0.71 3.58
N ALA A 116 -19.38 -0.59 3.62
CA ALA A 116 -20.61 -1.06 4.23
C ALA A 116 -20.67 -0.75 5.74
N LEU A 117 -19.54 -0.89 6.46
CA LEU A 117 -19.44 -0.54 7.89
C LEU A 117 -19.75 0.93 8.18
N ARG A 118 -19.59 1.83 7.20
CA ARG A 118 -19.91 3.24 7.35
C ARG A 118 -21.39 3.57 7.14
N GLU A 119 -22.20 2.64 6.65
CA GLU A 119 -23.67 2.79 6.51
C GLU A 119 -24.09 4.09 5.81
N GLY A 120 -23.31 4.54 4.82
CA GLY A 120 -23.58 5.76 4.05
C GLY A 120 -23.21 7.08 4.75
N LYS A 121 -22.60 7.05 5.94
CA LYS A 121 -22.05 8.26 6.58
C LYS A 121 -21.00 8.91 5.67
N PRO A 122 -20.95 10.25 5.56
CA PRO A 122 -19.88 10.94 4.85
C PRO A 122 -18.51 10.50 5.38
N THR A 123 -17.66 9.99 4.50
CA THR A 123 -16.37 9.39 4.87
C THR A 123 -15.34 9.63 3.79
N ILE A 124 -14.11 9.96 4.19
CA ILE A 124 -12.97 9.96 3.27
C ILE A 124 -12.41 8.53 3.21
N PHE A 125 -12.58 7.85 2.08
CA PHE A 125 -11.95 6.55 1.82
C PHE A 125 -10.67 6.73 0.99
N ARG A 126 -9.55 6.22 1.51
CA ARG A 126 -8.23 6.28 0.85
C ARG A 126 -7.55 4.93 0.84
N THR A 127 -6.85 4.66 -0.25
CA THR A 127 -5.86 3.58 -0.31
C THR A 127 -4.55 4.11 -0.89
N ILE A 128 -3.48 3.36 -0.75
CA ILE A 128 -2.21 3.61 -1.42
C ILE A 128 -1.75 2.36 -2.17
N ASN A 129 -1.15 2.53 -3.34
CA ASN A 129 -0.42 1.47 -4.01
C ASN A 129 1.01 1.31 -3.40
N ARG A 130 1.70 0.25 -3.81
CA ARG A 130 3.02 -0.12 -3.29
C ARG A 130 4.13 0.41 -4.19
N TYR A 131 5.16 1.01 -3.60
CA TYR A 131 6.40 1.37 -4.31
C TYR A 131 7.30 0.15 -4.59
N ASN A 132 8.26 0.32 -5.48
CA ASN A 132 9.30 -0.65 -5.77
C ASN A 132 10.51 -0.42 -4.85
N ASP A 133 10.61 -1.29 -3.85
CA ASP A 133 11.70 -1.39 -2.89
C ASP A 133 12.84 -2.32 -3.35
N TRP A 134 12.68 -3.03 -4.47
CA TRP A 134 13.75 -3.87 -5.01
C TRP A 134 14.81 -3.07 -5.78
N ILE A 135 14.43 -1.90 -6.33
CA ILE A 135 15.33 -1.11 -7.17
C ILE A 135 16.27 -0.28 -6.31
N GLY A 136 17.57 -0.48 -6.49
CA GLY A 136 18.63 0.28 -5.81
C GLY A 136 18.96 -0.18 -4.40
N TRP A 137 18.44 -1.35 -3.98
CA TRP A 137 18.87 -1.98 -2.73
C TRP A 137 20.32 -2.41 -2.83
N ILE A 138 21.09 -2.08 -1.78
CA ILE A 138 22.46 -2.54 -1.58
C ILE A 138 22.56 -3.01 -0.12
N GLY A 139 22.90 -4.28 0.08
CA GLY A 139 23.10 -4.87 1.40
C GLY A 139 24.41 -4.42 2.06
N GLU A 140 24.61 -4.81 3.33
CA GLU A 140 25.75 -4.34 4.12
C GLU A 140 27.11 -4.80 3.56
N ALA A 141 27.15 -5.96 2.88
CA ALA A 141 28.36 -6.47 2.24
C ALA A 141 28.50 -5.98 0.78
N GLY A 142 27.65 -5.06 0.33
CA GLY A 142 27.67 -4.47 -1.02
C GLY A 142 26.96 -5.33 -2.07
N GLU A 143 26.26 -6.38 -1.68
CA GLU A 143 25.39 -7.15 -2.54
C GLU A 143 24.22 -6.30 -3.02
N ALA A 144 23.83 -6.47 -4.28
CA ALA A 144 22.67 -5.81 -4.86
C ALA A 144 21.68 -6.86 -5.35
N ASN A 145 20.43 -6.44 -5.56
CA ASN A 145 19.47 -7.30 -6.24
C ASN A 145 19.96 -7.66 -7.65
N PRO A 146 19.67 -8.88 -8.14
CA PRO A 146 20.09 -9.28 -9.47
C PRO A 146 19.48 -8.33 -10.52
N PRO A 147 20.21 -7.95 -11.58
CA PRO A 147 19.71 -7.02 -12.59
C PRO A 147 18.34 -7.40 -13.18
N GLU A 148 18.10 -8.70 -13.33
CA GLU A 148 16.87 -9.29 -13.85
C GLU A 148 15.64 -8.96 -12.97
N ALA A 149 15.83 -8.75 -11.65
CA ALA A 149 14.75 -8.37 -10.74
C ALA A 149 14.17 -6.98 -11.02
N THR A 150 14.96 -6.08 -11.62
CA THR A 150 14.55 -4.68 -11.81
C THR A 150 13.32 -4.58 -12.72
N ASP A 151 13.38 -5.21 -13.89
CA ASP A 151 12.26 -5.16 -14.83
C ASP A 151 11.11 -6.08 -14.40
N ALA A 152 11.43 -7.26 -13.87
CA ALA A 152 10.46 -8.21 -13.33
C ALA A 152 9.56 -7.59 -12.24
N THR A 153 10.17 -6.93 -11.25
CA THR A 153 9.42 -6.28 -10.16
C THR A 153 8.59 -5.10 -10.67
N ARG A 154 9.12 -4.31 -11.62
CA ARG A 154 8.36 -3.25 -12.29
C ARG A 154 7.11 -3.80 -12.97
N VAL A 155 7.24 -4.84 -13.79
CA VAL A 155 6.11 -5.42 -14.53
C VAL A 155 4.99 -5.90 -13.59
N VAL A 156 5.35 -6.54 -12.48
CA VAL A 156 4.37 -6.94 -11.46
C VAL A 156 3.75 -5.74 -10.76
N LEU A 157 4.56 -4.75 -10.35
CA LEU A 157 4.03 -3.58 -9.63
C LEU A 157 3.17 -2.69 -10.52
N ASP A 158 3.44 -2.60 -11.82
CA ASP A 158 2.57 -1.93 -12.79
C ASP A 158 1.17 -2.58 -12.79
N ALA A 159 1.12 -3.93 -12.88
CA ALA A 159 -0.14 -4.69 -12.87
C ALA A 159 -0.88 -4.57 -11.53
N TRP A 160 -0.16 -4.75 -10.42
CA TRP A 160 -0.73 -4.66 -9.07
C TRP A 160 -1.20 -3.26 -8.72
N SER A 161 -0.41 -2.23 -9.04
CA SER A 161 -0.80 -0.84 -8.83
C SER A 161 -2.08 -0.49 -9.57
N THR A 162 -2.18 -0.92 -10.82
CA THR A 162 -3.38 -0.73 -11.64
C THR A 162 -4.58 -1.42 -11.00
N MET A 163 -4.47 -2.71 -10.69
CA MET A 163 -5.53 -3.49 -10.05
C MET A 163 -5.99 -2.88 -8.72
N VAL A 164 -5.07 -2.54 -7.82
CA VAL A 164 -5.39 -1.99 -6.50
C VAL A 164 -6.13 -0.67 -6.62
N CYS A 165 -5.69 0.22 -7.51
CA CYS A 165 -6.32 1.52 -7.68
C CYS A 165 -7.66 1.43 -8.41
N GLU A 166 -7.82 0.55 -9.41
CA GLU A 166 -9.11 0.29 -10.07
C GLU A 166 -10.13 -0.29 -9.09
N ALA A 167 -9.78 -1.37 -8.38
CA ALA A 167 -10.65 -1.99 -7.39
C ALA A 167 -11.05 -0.99 -6.29
N ALA A 168 -10.14 -0.11 -5.89
CA ALA A 168 -10.43 0.97 -4.95
C ALA A 168 -11.46 1.95 -5.51
N GLN A 169 -11.24 2.47 -6.72
CA GLN A 169 -12.13 3.44 -7.35
C GLN A 169 -13.54 2.88 -7.57
N GLU A 170 -13.64 1.64 -8.03
CA GLU A 170 -14.92 0.94 -8.25
C GLU A 170 -15.68 0.71 -6.94
N ASN A 171 -15.00 0.68 -5.80
CA ASN A 171 -15.57 0.50 -4.46
C ASN A 171 -15.58 1.78 -3.62
N GLY A 172 -15.48 2.97 -4.24
CA GLY A 172 -15.67 4.25 -3.57
C GLY A 172 -14.44 4.80 -2.82
N PHE A 173 -13.27 4.20 -2.99
CA PHE A 173 -12.00 4.69 -2.47
C PHE A 173 -11.29 5.59 -3.50
N THR A 174 -10.47 6.52 -3.00
CA THR A 174 -9.48 7.22 -3.85
C THR A 174 -8.09 6.63 -3.61
N CYS A 175 -7.40 6.27 -4.68
CA CYS A 175 -6.05 5.72 -4.63
C CYS A 175 -5.00 6.84 -4.71
N ALA A 176 -4.05 6.84 -3.79
CA ALA A 176 -2.84 7.65 -3.88
C ALA A 176 -1.71 6.84 -4.54
N ASP A 177 -1.14 7.37 -5.62
CA ASP A 177 -0.09 6.73 -6.40
C ASP A 177 1.30 6.99 -5.79
N ILE A 178 1.65 6.18 -4.80
CA ILE A 178 2.95 6.18 -4.13
C ILE A 178 4.02 5.54 -5.02
N TYR A 179 3.66 4.55 -5.83
CA TYR A 179 4.57 3.84 -6.71
C TYR A 179 5.31 4.77 -7.66
N HIS A 180 4.59 5.51 -8.50
CA HIS A 180 5.25 6.43 -9.43
C HIS A 180 5.82 7.66 -8.72
N THR A 181 5.32 8.00 -7.54
CA THR A 181 5.91 9.07 -6.72
C THR A 181 7.30 8.69 -6.22
N PHE A 182 7.53 7.43 -5.83
CA PHE A 182 8.81 6.94 -5.32
C PHE A 182 9.76 6.54 -6.45
N ASN A 183 9.22 5.87 -7.47
CA ASN A 183 10.01 5.22 -8.51
C ASN A 183 9.98 5.96 -9.86
N GLY A 184 9.40 7.16 -9.90
CA GLY A 184 9.24 7.95 -11.11
C GLY A 184 8.21 7.37 -12.07
N ALA A 185 7.90 8.13 -13.13
CA ALA A 185 6.83 7.80 -14.07
C ALA A 185 6.99 6.46 -14.81
N ALA A 186 8.22 5.94 -14.90
CA ALA A 186 8.48 4.64 -15.53
C ALA A 186 8.61 3.49 -14.51
N GLY A 187 8.45 3.74 -13.21
CA GLY A 187 8.61 2.72 -12.17
C GLY A 187 10.04 2.19 -11.96
N LEU A 188 11.05 2.83 -12.58
CA LEU A 188 12.44 2.35 -12.65
C LEU A 188 13.44 3.16 -11.80
N THR A 189 13.00 4.27 -11.22
CA THR A 189 13.88 5.10 -10.39
C THR A 189 14.07 4.42 -9.03
N PRO A 190 15.30 4.28 -8.53
CA PRO A 190 15.52 3.84 -7.15
C PRO A 190 14.82 4.76 -6.14
N SER A 191 14.15 4.18 -5.15
CA SER A 191 13.48 4.95 -4.09
C SER A 191 14.47 5.76 -3.24
N GLY A 192 15.72 5.32 -3.13
CA GLY A 192 16.81 6.10 -2.53
C GLY A 192 16.52 6.52 -1.09
N ASP A 193 16.65 7.81 -0.80
CA ASP A 193 16.46 8.37 0.54
C ASP A 193 14.99 8.43 1.01
N LEU A 194 14.05 7.97 0.18
CA LEU A 194 12.65 7.78 0.57
C LEU A 194 12.43 6.50 1.40
N LEU A 195 13.40 5.58 1.42
CA LEU A 195 13.36 4.35 2.24
C LEU A 195 14.36 4.43 3.40
N ALA A 196 14.01 3.76 4.49
CA ALA A 196 14.86 3.63 5.66
C ALA A 196 16.05 2.70 5.36
N LYS A 197 16.90 2.45 6.37
CA LYS A 197 18.10 1.62 6.21
C LYS A 197 17.82 0.19 5.78
N ASP A 198 16.66 -0.36 6.14
CA ASP A 198 16.24 -1.68 5.71
C ASP A 198 15.78 -1.71 4.25
N TYR A 199 15.66 -0.52 3.63
CA TYR A 199 15.25 -0.30 2.26
C TYR A 199 13.88 -0.89 1.91
N THR A 200 13.07 -1.19 2.92
CA THR A 200 11.70 -1.70 2.74
C THR A 200 10.71 -0.70 3.27
N HIS A 201 10.92 -0.17 4.49
CA HIS A 201 10.00 0.79 5.09
C HIS A 201 10.34 2.23 4.69
N PRO A 202 9.36 3.15 4.67
CA PRO A 202 9.64 4.54 4.34
C PRO A 202 10.55 5.21 5.39
N SER A 203 11.47 6.04 4.92
CA SER A 203 12.24 6.96 5.78
C SER A 203 11.33 8.09 6.31
N ASP A 204 11.86 9.00 7.12
CA ASP A 204 11.10 10.19 7.52
C ASP A 204 10.66 11.02 6.30
N LYS A 205 11.55 11.15 5.30
CA LYS A 205 11.28 11.80 4.02
C LYS A 205 10.23 11.02 3.20
N GLY A 206 10.32 9.70 3.17
CA GLY A 206 9.31 8.85 2.53
C GLY A 206 7.92 9.02 3.15
N ASN A 207 7.84 9.03 4.49
CA ASN A 207 6.59 9.28 5.22
C ASN A 207 6.02 10.68 4.93
N GLU A 208 6.87 11.71 4.83
CA GLU A 208 6.46 13.06 4.43
C GLU A 208 5.86 13.07 3.01
N VAL A 209 6.52 12.41 2.06
CA VAL A 209 6.06 12.34 0.68
C VAL A 209 4.71 11.61 0.58
N ILE A 210 4.53 10.47 1.25
CA ILE A 210 3.26 9.73 1.26
C ILE A 210 2.14 10.61 1.82
N ALA A 211 2.38 11.30 2.95
CA ALA A 211 1.38 12.17 3.55
C ALA A 211 0.98 13.35 2.64
N ARG A 212 1.94 13.91 1.89
CA ARG A 212 1.67 14.95 0.90
C ARG A 212 0.80 14.44 -0.24
N VAL A 213 1.12 13.28 -0.82
CA VAL A 213 0.30 12.70 -1.91
C VAL A 213 -1.13 12.45 -1.43
N LEU A 214 -1.32 11.96 -0.20
CA LEU A 214 -2.65 11.80 0.38
C LEU A 214 -3.39 13.14 0.56
N ALA A 215 -2.69 14.18 1.02
CA ALA A 215 -3.25 15.53 1.18
C ALA A 215 -3.65 16.17 -0.16
N ASP A 216 -2.88 15.93 -1.22
CA ASP A 216 -3.14 16.46 -2.56
C ASP A 216 -4.41 15.86 -3.20
N LEU A 217 -4.91 14.72 -2.71
CA LEU A 217 -6.22 14.16 -3.07
C LEU A 217 -7.39 14.96 -2.48
N GLY A 218 -7.13 15.94 -1.61
CA GLY A 218 -8.13 16.76 -0.95
C GLY A 218 -8.89 16.03 0.16
N TYR A 219 -9.82 16.78 0.77
CA TYR A 219 -10.45 16.41 2.05
C TYR A 219 -11.98 16.28 1.98
N ALA A 220 -12.55 16.23 0.78
CA ALA A 220 -13.95 15.89 0.60
C ALA A 220 -14.21 14.44 1.08
N PRO A 221 -15.36 14.15 1.72
CA PRO A 221 -16.51 15.04 1.91
C PRO A 221 -16.49 15.86 3.23
N LEU A 222 -15.41 15.86 4.01
CA LEU A 222 -15.39 16.55 5.32
C LEU A 222 -15.34 18.07 5.21
N VAL A 223 -14.81 18.57 4.09
CA VAL A 223 -14.89 19.99 3.71
C VAL A 223 -15.28 20.11 2.23
N PRO A 224 -16.00 21.20 1.85
CA PRO A 224 -16.36 21.49 0.46
C PRO A 224 -15.16 21.69 -0.46
#